data_AF-A0A1I7CGA3-F1
#
_entry.id   AF-A0A1I7CGA3-F1
#
_cell.length_a   1.000
_cell.length_b   1.000
_cell.length_c   1.000
_cell.angle_alpha   90.00
_cell.angle_beta   90.00
_cell.angle_gamma   90.00
#
_symmetry.space_group_name_H-M   'P 1'
#
loop_
_entity.id
_entity.type
_entity.pdbx_description
1 polymer ?
#
loop_
_entity_poly.entity_id
_entity_poly.type
_entity_poly.pdbx_seq_one_letter_code
_entity_poly.pdbx_strand_id
1 'polypeptide(L)'
;MVVQAIRKASGHAVLRPHRLLIGAAGLVLLAGCAEEEARFVSAPEATLGSDIAGELTSASDVNLSDGTRVAAHWLCSEADGSASSMVRYELEAPFAARLSAFGEQGQWLGSVTSEPEGERAALTASAEACTLVAISGQDDGAFGPYRLEAESVSLATEFETDRPLVGRLEDGRAEHPLTLEAPAWIDLSLSGDANVGLRLVGDGVSQQASACAPGELRLDAYLDAGEYRVEVERGDTAAEVSGEACERRMLGTGGIYRLEAKRNDLADGRRNAGPLRDGDRITGSLESASSNVYTLAIDEPSSITLALRSSAFDTVLRVVGEGNELVDDDGGNDTDSRLQTVLMPGEYRVEVSGYGEEQGEYALDVSLDAFDGELHNGGALTLGESLGGNLSGNGVSNTYRFEVDAVSEVELALDSGAFDPVLRLYGNGIELRDDDGGGDRNSLITTVLQPGEYRLDVESYSGTGTYRLRTEQRAFEGRIGNGGEVAPGEVIYGQLSPGRSLTYRLVLEAARDVVIESTSGSVDTVLDLRGNGVNEQNDDAGDLGYGSRIHRYLEPGTYEIEVSGYGSSDGRVRLAIGG
;
A
#
# COMPACT_ATOMS: atom_id res chain seq x y z
N MET A 1 35.05 10.17 48.20
CA MET A 1 36.22 10.50 49.05
C MET A 1 36.96 11.66 48.39
N VAL A 2 37.41 12.66 49.16
CA VAL A 2 38.11 13.88 48.68
C VAL A 2 39.51 13.50 48.15
N VAL A 3 40.07 14.09 47.10
CA VAL A 3 41.00 15.26 47.04
C VAL A 3 41.24 15.52 45.53
N GLN A 4 40.94 16.68 44.92
CA GLN A 4 41.46 18.06 45.04
C GLN A 4 42.78 18.33 44.26
N ALA A 5 42.78 19.43 43.49
CA ALA A 5 43.79 19.79 42.49
C ALA A 5 45.01 20.57 43.04
N ILE A 6 46.08 20.65 42.24
CA ILE A 6 47.10 21.74 42.33
C ILE A 6 47.38 22.31 40.93
N ARG A 7 47.66 23.62 40.89
CA ARG A 7 47.82 24.50 39.71
C ARG A 7 49.18 25.20 39.76
N LYS A 8 49.64 25.75 38.61
CA LYS A 8 50.70 26.79 38.43
C LYS A 8 52.17 26.38 38.69
N ALA A 9 53.19 27.09 38.18
CA ALA A 9 53.36 27.89 36.95
C ALA A 9 54.80 28.46 36.89
N SER A 10 55.27 28.79 35.67
CA SER A 10 56.20 29.89 35.30
C SER A 10 57.64 29.94 35.86
N GLY A 11 58.60 30.17 34.94
CA GLY A 11 59.95 30.68 35.19
C GLY A 11 60.55 31.23 33.89
N HIS A 12 61.24 32.37 33.93
CA HIS A 12 61.74 33.09 32.75
C HIS A 12 63.18 33.60 32.95
N ALA A 13 63.96 33.59 31.86
CA ALA A 13 65.12 34.44 31.52
C ALA A 13 66.36 34.55 32.45
N VAL A 14 67.57 34.47 31.85
CA VAL A 14 68.79 35.31 32.11
C VAL A 14 69.65 35.36 30.83
N LEU A 15 70.47 36.41 30.63
CA LEU A 15 71.20 36.78 29.40
C LEU A 15 72.75 36.61 29.42
N ARG A 16 73.34 36.30 28.23
CA ARG A 16 74.61 36.86 27.62
C ARG A 16 75.97 36.68 28.39
N PRO A 17 77.17 37.10 27.87
CA PRO A 17 77.56 37.75 26.58
C PRO A 17 78.86 37.26 25.82
N HIS A 18 79.08 37.84 24.62
CA HIS A 18 80.36 38.22 23.94
C HIS A 18 81.32 37.22 23.24
N ARG A 19 81.57 37.48 21.93
CA ARG A 19 82.83 38.09 21.40
C ARG A 19 82.70 38.62 19.96
N LEU A 20 83.65 39.48 19.55
CA LEU A 20 83.81 40.16 18.25
C LEU A 20 85.27 39.93 17.74
N LEU A 21 85.80 40.37 16.58
CA LEU A 21 85.49 41.44 15.58
C LEU A 21 85.96 41.02 14.15
N ILE A 22 85.33 41.59 13.09
CA ILE A 22 85.89 41.94 11.74
C ILE A 22 86.46 40.79 10.85
N GLY A 23 86.23 40.69 9.54
CA GLY A 23 85.44 41.50 8.59
C GLY A 23 85.83 41.21 7.11
N ALA A 24 85.47 42.13 6.20
CA ALA A 24 85.76 42.18 4.75
C ALA A 24 84.77 41.50 3.76
N ALA A 25 84.12 42.39 2.99
CA ALA A 25 83.28 42.25 1.80
C ALA A 25 83.43 41.00 0.90
N GLY A 26 82.27 40.45 0.50
CA GLY A 26 82.07 39.56 -0.65
C GLY A 26 80.66 39.77 -1.23
N LEU A 27 80.55 39.73 -2.56
CA LEU A 27 79.36 40.10 -3.36
C LEU A 27 78.00 39.62 -2.83
N VAL A 28 76.99 40.48 -3.00
CA VAL A 28 75.57 40.10 -2.94
C VAL A 28 75.23 39.21 -4.14
N LEU A 29 74.80 37.99 -3.85
CA LEU A 29 73.91 37.20 -4.70
C LEU A 29 72.64 36.93 -3.90
N LEU A 30 71.70 37.86 -3.99
CA LEU A 30 70.31 37.60 -3.62
C LEU A 30 69.72 36.69 -4.70
N ALA A 31 70.02 35.40 -4.60
CA ALA A 31 69.13 34.38 -5.15
C ALA A 31 67.83 34.50 -4.35
N GLY A 32 66.81 35.11 -4.96
CA GLY A 32 65.46 35.00 -4.44
C GLY A 32 65.05 33.55 -4.56
N CYS A 33 65.08 32.81 -3.45
CA CYS A 33 64.25 31.63 -3.34
C CYS A 33 62.81 32.14 -3.44
N ALA A 34 62.19 31.99 -4.61
CA ALA A 34 60.76 31.81 -4.62
C ALA A 34 60.48 30.58 -3.76
N GLU A 35 59.72 30.73 -2.70
CA GLU A 35 59.13 29.60 -2.00
C GLU A 35 58.07 29.05 -2.96
N GLU A 36 58.47 28.13 -3.85
CA GLU A 36 57.52 27.21 -4.47
C GLU A 36 56.82 26.47 -3.33
N GLU A 37 55.52 26.67 -3.19
CA GLU A 37 54.71 25.89 -2.26
C GLU A 37 54.82 24.43 -2.66
N ALA A 38 55.51 23.65 -1.82
CA ALA A 38 55.87 22.28 -2.13
C ALA A 38 54.63 21.39 -2.12
N ARG A 39 54.01 21.24 -3.31
CA ARG A 39 52.87 20.35 -3.53
C ARG A 39 53.21 18.92 -3.10
N PHE A 40 52.25 18.23 -2.50
CA PHE A 40 52.46 16.90 -1.92
C PHE A 40 52.83 15.82 -2.96
N VAL A 41 52.49 16.04 -4.23
CA VAL A 41 52.84 15.22 -5.39
C VAL A 41 53.31 16.12 -6.53
N SER A 42 54.40 15.73 -7.18
CA SER A 42 54.86 16.34 -8.44
C SER A 42 54.07 15.76 -9.61
N ALA A 43 53.41 16.63 -10.37
CA ALA A 43 52.64 16.28 -11.57
C ALA A 43 52.63 17.49 -12.53
N PRO A 44 52.42 17.29 -13.85
CA PRO A 44 52.19 18.38 -14.79
C PRO A 44 51.04 19.28 -14.35
N GLU A 45 51.14 20.57 -14.66
CA GLU A 45 50.06 21.54 -14.42
C GLU A 45 49.32 21.85 -15.72
N ALA A 46 48.00 21.92 -15.62
CA ALA A 46 47.08 22.22 -16.70
C ALA A 46 46.13 23.34 -16.27
N THR A 47 45.89 24.29 -17.18
CA THR A 47 44.97 25.41 -16.94
C THR A 47 43.54 24.91 -16.85
N LEU A 48 42.80 25.33 -15.82
CA LEU A 48 41.38 25.05 -15.68
C LEU A 48 40.61 25.56 -16.91
N GLY A 49 39.81 24.69 -17.54
CA GLY A 49 39.12 24.96 -18.80
C GLY A 49 39.87 24.51 -20.06
N SER A 50 41.10 23.99 -19.95
CA SER A 50 41.81 23.35 -21.06
C SER A 50 41.67 21.84 -21.03
N ASP A 51 41.53 21.23 -22.22
CA ASP A 51 41.55 19.76 -22.37
C ASP A 51 42.89 19.16 -21.91
N ILE A 52 42.84 18.02 -21.25
CA ILE A 52 44.03 17.23 -20.90
C ILE A 52 44.04 15.96 -21.74
N ALA A 53 45.20 15.60 -22.30
CA ALA A 53 45.40 14.32 -22.97
C ALA A 53 46.66 13.62 -22.43
N GLY A 54 46.62 12.30 -22.35
CA GLY A 54 47.75 11.47 -21.91
C GLY A 54 47.61 10.02 -22.34
N GLU A 55 48.52 9.17 -21.87
CA GLU A 55 48.51 7.73 -22.13
C GLU A 55 48.95 6.97 -20.88
N LEU A 56 48.19 5.95 -20.47
CA LEU A 56 48.62 4.98 -19.47
C LEU A 56 49.45 3.90 -20.17
N THR A 57 50.72 3.77 -19.77
CA THR A 57 51.71 2.86 -20.37
C THR A 57 52.39 2.03 -19.29
N SER A 58 53.19 1.03 -19.70
CA SER A 58 54.03 0.26 -18.77
C SER A 58 55.13 1.08 -18.08
N ALA A 59 55.37 2.33 -18.52
CA ALA A 59 56.28 3.28 -17.90
C ALA A 59 55.58 4.31 -17.00
N SER A 60 54.24 4.38 -17.00
CA SER A 60 53.46 5.22 -16.09
C SER A 60 53.60 4.72 -14.65
N ASP A 61 53.45 5.63 -13.69
CA ASP A 61 53.52 5.30 -12.26
C ASP A 61 52.47 4.25 -11.88
N VAL A 62 52.74 3.52 -10.80
CA VAL A 62 51.91 2.41 -10.31
C VAL A 62 51.27 2.81 -8.99
N ASN A 63 49.95 2.69 -8.90
CA ASN A 63 49.26 2.80 -7.64
C ASN A 63 49.65 1.63 -6.74
N LEU A 64 50.27 1.92 -5.60
CA LEU A 64 50.82 0.90 -4.70
C LEU A 64 49.76 0.12 -3.91
N SER A 65 48.49 0.56 -3.92
CA SER A 65 47.40 -0.16 -3.22
C SER A 65 46.74 -1.26 -4.06
N ASP A 66 46.61 -1.06 -5.37
CA ASP A 66 45.89 -1.97 -6.28
C ASP A 66 46.70 -2.44 -7.51
N GLY A 67 47.90 -1.89 -7.74
CA GLY A 67 48.78 -2.25 -8.85
C GLY A 67 48.43 -1.62 -10.20
N THR A 68 47.36 -0.81 -10.26
CA THR A 68 46.92 -0.13 -11.48
C THR A 68 47.92 0.93 -11.93
N ARG A 69 47.88 1.30 -13.22
CA ARG A 69 48.63 2.46 -13.73
C ARG A 69 47.91 3.75 -13.38
N VAL A 70 48.68 4.79 -13.08
CA VAL A 70 48.17 6.12 -12.77
C VAL A 70 48.95 7.20 -13.53
N ALA A 71 48.23 8.22 -13.96
CA ALA A 71 48.76 9.51 -14.40
C ALA A 71 48.02 10.62 -13.64
N ALA A 72 48.72 11.69 -13.27
CA ALA A 72 48.10 12.77 -12.50
C ALA A 72 48.43 14.14 -13.09
N HIS A 73 47.53 15.11 -12.91
CA HIS A 73 47.62 16.48 -13.41
C HIS A 73 47.09 17.46 -12.36
N TRP A 74 47.78 18.57 -12.15
CA TRP A 74 47.29 19.68 -11.33
C TRP A 74 46.41 20.60 -12.18
N LEU A 75 45.12 20.68 -11.86
CA LEU A 75 44.20 21.67 -12.40
C LEU A 75 44.27 22.94 -11.56
N CYS A 76 44.73 24.04 -12.16
CA CYS A 76 44.83 25.35 -11.52
C CYS A 76 44.22 26.45 -12.40
N SER A 77 43.62 27.46 -11.78
CA SER A 77 43.12 28.65 -12.46
C SER A 77 44.26 29.60 -12.84
N GLU A 78 44.10 30.38 -13.91
CA GLU A 78 44.98 31.53 -14.15
C GLU A 78 44.68 32.63 -13.14
N ALA A 79 45.70 33.43 -12.79
CA ALA A 79 45.61 34.44 -11.72
C ALA A 79 44.56 35.57 -11.94
N ASP A 80 44.08 35.74 -13.17
CA ASP A 80 43.00 36.68 -13.55
C ASP A 80 41.66 35.96 -13.88
N GLY A 81 41.56 34.65 -13.62
CA GLY A 81 40.34 33.86 -13.82
C GLY A 81 39.21 34.28 -12.87
N SER A 82 37.97 34.33 -13.37
CA SER A 82 36.82 34.59 -12.50
C SER A 82 36.65 33.44 -11.50
N ALA A 83 36.61 33.73 -10.19
CA ALA A 83 36.34 32.73 -9.14
C ALA A 83 34.98 32.00 -9.33
N SER A 84 34.09 32.54 -10.18
CA SER A 84 32.82 31.94 -10.57
C SER A 84 32.91 30.96 -11.74
N SER A 85 34.08 30.70 -12.33
CA SER A 85 34.20 29.71 -13.40
C SER A 85 34.26 28.30 -12.84
N MET A 86 33.39 27.43 -13.37
CA MET A 86 33.37 26.00 -13.10
C MET A 86 33.52 25.25 -14.41
N VAL A 87 34.31 24.18 -14.39
CA VAL A 87 34.62 23.37 -15.56
C VAL A 87 34.35 21.92 -15.23
N ARG A 88 33.54 21.28 -16.05
CA ARG A 88 33.31 19.83 -16.06
C ARG A 88 34.30 19.19 -17.02
N TYR A 89 34.92 18.13 -16.56
CA TYR A 89 35.88 17.31 -17.26
C TYR A 89 35.27 15.92 -17.44
N GLU A 90 34.92 15.56 -18.67
CA GLU A 90 34.52 14.20 -19.01
C GLU A 90 35.74 13.36 -19.37
N LEU A 91 35.88 12.18 -18.75
CA LEU A 91 36.93 11.22 -19.07
C LEU A 91 36.52 10.34 -20.25
N GLU A 92 37.28 10.44 -21.34
CA GLU A 92 37.28 9.51 -22.46
C GLU A 92 38.50 8.59 -22.35
N ALA A 93 38.27 7.28 -22.26
CA ALA A 93 39.30 6.25 -22.26
C ALA A 93 38.75 4.94 -22.88
N PRO A 94 39.56 4.16 -23.62
CA PRO A 94 39.15 2.87 -24.20
C PRO A 94 39.27 1.70 -23.21
N PHE A 95 39.41 1.98 -21.92
CA PHE A 95 39.60 1.01 -20.83
C PHE A 95 38.79 1.43 -19.60
N ALA A 96 38.48 0.48 -18.73
CA ALA A 96 37.84 0.72 -17.44
C ALA A 96 38.73 1.62 -16.59
N ALA A 97 38.28 2.84 -16.30
CA ALA A 97 39.09 3.91 -15.72
C ALA A 97 38.48 4.47 -14.42
N ARG A 98 39.33 5.10 -13.61
CA ARG A 98 38.96 5.77 -12.37
C ARG A 98 39.55 7.18 -12.35
N LEU A 99 38.69 8.17 -12.17
CA LEU A 99 39.05 9.57 -12.01
C LEU A 99 38.96 9.94 -10.52
N SER A 100 40.08 10.28 -9.89
CA SER A 100 40.16 10.64 -8.48
C SER A 100 40.62 12.09 -8.30
N ALA A 101 40.07 12.81 -7.34
CA ALA A 101 40.45 14.20 -7.05
C ALA A 101 41.01 14.36 -5.63
N PHE A 102 42.04 15.19 -5.51
CA PHE A 102 42.67 15.56 -4.25
C PHE A 102 42.87 17.07 -4.17
N GLY A 103 42.77 17.64 -2.97
CA GLY A 103 43.10 19.05 -2.73
C GLY A 103 44.61 19.29 -2.60
N GLU A 104 45.00 20.56 -2.53
CA GLU A 104 46.40 21.04 -2.51
C GLU A 104 47.29 20.39 -1.43
N GLN A 105 46.71 20.02 -0.29
CA GLN A 105 47.40 19.41 0.85
C GLN A 105 47.29 17.87 0.87
N GLY A 106 46.70 17.27 -0.16
CA GLY A 106 46.55 15.82 -0.30
C GLY A 106 45.30 15.22 0.32
N GLN A 107 44.33 16.02 0.78
CA GLN A 107 43.02 15.47 1.17
C GLN A 107 42.31 14.85 -0.05
N TRP A 108 41.81 13.63 0.08
CA TRP A 108 40.99 12.98 -0.94
C TRP A 108 39.60 13.62 -0.97
N LEU A 109 39.15 14.02 -2.16
CA LEU A 109 37.85 14.70 -2.37
C LEU A 109 36.77 13.73 -2.88
N GLY A 110 37.19 12.66 -3.56
CA GLY A 110 36.33 11.61 -4.08
C GLY A 110 36.95 10.90 -5.30
N SER A 111 36.24 9.92 -5.83
CA SER A 111 36.55 9.27 -7.10
C SER A 111 35.29 8.81 -7.83
N VAL A 112 35.32 8.84 -9.16
CA VAL A 112 34.28 8.31 -10.05
C VAL A 112 34.91 7.36 -11.07
N THR A 113 34.19 6.32 -11.47
CA THR A 113 34.64 5.28 -12.41
C THR A 113 33.89 5.38 -13.73
N SER A 114 34.51 4.91 -14.82
CA SER A 114 33.88 4.81 -16.14
C SER A 114 34.27 3.52 -16.84
N GLU A 115 33.33 2.96 -17.58
CA GLU A 115 33.53 1.80 -18.46
C GLU A 115 33.61 2.23 -19.94
N PRO A 116 34.31 1.49 -20.82
CA PRO A 116 34.50 1.89 -22.22
C PRO A 116 33.22 2.08 -23.05
N GLU A 117 32.15 1.36 -22.69
CA GLU A 117 30.84 1.40 -23.35
C GLU A 117 29.73 1.98 -22.42
N GLY A 118 30.11 2.56 -21.28
CA GLY A 118 29.20 3.07 -20.24
C GLY A 118 29.08 4.60 -20.19
N GLU A 119 28.50 5.12 -19.10
CA GLU A 119 28.51 6.57 -18.82
C GLU A 119 29.95 7.06 -18.56
N ARG A 120 30.26 8.27 -19.06
CA ARG A 120 31.57 8.90 -18.90
C ARG A 120 31.73 9.47 -17.49
N ALA A 121 32.85 9.16 -16.84
CA ALA A 121 33.22 9.72 -15.55
C ALA A 121 33.40 11.24 -15.66
N ALA A 122 32.68 12.00 -14.84
CA ALA A 122 32.71 13.46 -14.86
C ALA A 122 33.24 14.06 -13.55
N LEU A 123 34.23 14.95 -13.65
CA LEU A 123 34.73 15.80 -12.56
C LEU A 123 34.35 17.26 -12.82
N THR A 124 33.70 17.94 -11.89
CA THR A 124 33.47 19.39 -11.97
C THR A 124 34.30 20.10 -10.89
N ALA A 125 35.14 21.04 -11.32
CA ALA A 125 36.03 21.80 -10.45
C ALA A 125 35.81 23.32 -10.58
N SER A 126 36.12 24.08 -9.52
CA SER A 126 36.09 25.56 -9.49
C SER A 126 37.49 26.17 -9.62
N ALA A 127 37.53 27.46 -9.94
CA ALA A 127 38.76 28.26 -10.01
C ALA A 127 39.36 28.67 -8.64
N GLU A 128 38.80 28.21 -7.51
CA GLU A 128 39.11 28.73 -6.17
C GLU A 128 40.32 28.06 -5.48
N ALA A 129 40.68 26.84 -5.89
CA ALA A 129 41.84 26.11 -5.38
C ALA A 129 42.37 25.11 -6.41
N CYS A 130 43.68 24.85 -6.41
CA CYS A 130 44.27 23.84 -7.27
C CYS A 130 43.81 22.43 -6.87
N THR A 131 43.35 21.65 -7.84
CA THR A 131 42.92 20.25 -7.64
C THR A 131 43.90 19.31 -8.34
N LEU A 132 44.47 18.33 -7.63
CA LEU A 132 45.18 17.23 -8.27
C LEU A 132 44.15 16.21 -8.77
N VAL A 133 44.18 15.93 -10.06
CA VAL A 133 43.35 14.93 -10.71
C VAL A 133 44.22 13.75 -11.10
N ALA A 134 43.86 12.56 -10.63
CA ALA A 134 44.52 11.30 -10.97
C ALA A 134 43.59 10.44 -11.83
N ILE A 135 44.09 9.99 -12.98
CA ILE A 135 43.46 9.04 -13.88
C ILE A 135 44.18 7.71 -13.66
N SER A 136 43.47 6.68 -13.20
CA SER A 136 44.00 5.32 -13.10
C SER A 136 43.17 4.31 -13.88
N GLY A 137 43.75 3.14 -14.12
CA GLY A 137 42.97 1.96 -14.47
C GLY A 137 42.05 1.50 -13.33
N GLN A 138 41.08 0.64 -13.66
CA GLN A 138 40.39 -0.20 -12.68
C GLN A 138 41.07 -1.58 -12.51
N ASP A 139 41.91 -1.99 -13.47
CA ASP A 139 42.74 -3.21 -13.41
C ASP A 139 44.20 -2.97 -13.88
N ASP A 140 45.03 -4.02 -13.86
CA ASP A 140 46.44 -3.97 -14.27
C ASP A 140 46.68 -4.08 -15.78
N GLY A 141 45.60 -4.29 -16.56
CA GLY A 141 45.58 -4.31 -18.02
C GLY A 141 45.16 -2.99 -18.68
N ALA A 142 44.71 -2.01 -17.89
CA ALA A 142 44.31 -0.68 -18.33
C ALA A 142 45.48 0.16 -18.89
N PHE A 143 45.74 -0.02 -20.18
CA PHE A 143 46.70 0.75 -20.98
C PHE A 143 46.02 1.41 -22.18
N GLY A 144 46.46 2.61 -22.54
CA GLY A 144 45.97 3.32 -23.72
C GLY A 144 45.86 4.84 -23.51
N PRO A 145 45.45 5.57 -24.56
CA PRO A 145 45.24 7.01 -24.48
C PRO A 145 44.03 7.33 -23.60
N TYR A 146 44.08 8.49 -22.94
CA TYR A 146 42.93 9.07 -22.26
C TYR A 146 42.85 10.58 -22.56
N ARG A 147 41.63 11.12 -22.48
CA ARG A 147 41.36 12.56 -22.58
C ARG A 147 40.40 12.99 -21.49
N LEU A 148 40.65 14.15 -20.89
CA LEU A 148 39.67 14.89 -20.11
C LEU A 148 39.20 16.06 -20.98
N GLU A 149 37.97 15.99 -21.49
CA GLU A 149 37.36 17.02 -22.33
C GLU A 149 36.73 18.10 -21.44
N ALA A 150 37.13 19.36 -21.62
CA ALA A 150 36.73 20.47 -20.75
C ALA A 150 35.50 21.22 -21.26
N GLU A 151 34.45 21.27 -20.44
CA GLU A 151 33.19 21.97 -20.71
C GLU A 151 32.90 23.01 -19.61
N SER A 152 32.54 24.24 -19.99
CA SER A 152 32.14 25.28 -19.03
C SER A 152 30.76 25.01 -18.46
N VAL A 153 30.65 24.91 -17.13
CA VAL A 153 29.35 24.70 -16.44
C VAL A 153 28.81 26.02 -15.92
N SER A 154 27.51 26.24 -16.11
CA SER A 154 26.76 27.29 -15.44
C SER A 154 26.00 26.71 -14.25
N LEU A 155 25.99 27.40 -13.11
CA LEU A 155 25.07 27.09 -12.02
C LEU A 155 23.64 27.36 -12.51
N ALA A 156 22.72 26.45 -12.26
CA ALA A 156 21.31 26.78 -12.38
C ALA A 156 20.86 27.56 -11.13
N THR A 157 19.97 28.52 -11.33
CA THR A 157 19.51 29.46 -10.29
C THR A 157 18.24 28.99 -9.58
N GLU A 158 17.56 27.99 -10.14
CA GLU A 158 16.28 27.46 -9.69
C GLU A 158 16.36 25.93 -9.69
N PHE A 159 15.69 25.30 -8.73
CA PHE A 159 15.57 23.86 -8.60
C PHE A 159 14.19 23.42 -9.11
N GLU A 160 14.17 22.46 -10.03
CA GLU A 160 12.94 21.94 -10.64
C GLU A 160 12.97 20.41 -10.59
N THR A 161 11.80 19.77 -10.53
CA THR A 161 11.72 18.31 -10.67
C THR A 161 12.08 17.88 -12.09
N ASP A 162 12.61 16.67 -12.21
CA ASP A 162 12.99 16.00 -13.45
C ASP A 162 14.08 16.76 -14.25
N ARG A 163 14.79 17.68 -13.60
CA ARG A 163 15.99 18.36 -14.12
C ARG A 163 17.11 18.38 -13.08
N PRO A 164 18.34 18.04 -13.48
CA PRO A 164 19.48 18.13 -12.58
C PRO A 164 19.99 19.56 -12.42
N LEU A 165 20.16 19.96 -11.17
CA LEU A 165 20.78 21.21 -10.74
C LEU A 165 22.25 20.95 -10.40
N VAL A 166 23.17 21.62 -11.09
CA VAL A 166 24.55 21.78 -10.59
C VAL A 166 24.60 23.02 -9.71
N GLY A 167 24.85 22.81 -8.43
CA GLY A 167 24.93 23.84 -7.40
C GLY A 167 26.31 23.92 -6.75
N ARG A 168 26.51 24.91 -5.90
CA ARG A 168 27.71 25.08 -5.07
C ARG A 168 27.31 25.49 -3.66
N LEU A 169 28.06 25.02 -2.66
CA LEU A 169 27.91 25.42 -1.27
C LEU A 169 28.53 26.80 -1.03
N GLU A 170 27.77 27.73 -0.44
CA GLU A 170 28.27 29.02 0.04
C GLU A 170 28.30 29.00 1.57
N ASP A 171 29.43 29.38 2.18
CA ASP A 171 29.70 29.20 3.61
C ASP A 171 29.40 27.77 4.14
N GLY A 172 29.57 26.76 3.27
CA GLY A 172 29.35 25.34 3.59
C GLY A 172 27.92 24.84 3.45
N ARG A 173 26.97 25.65 2.96
CA ARG A 173 25.55 25.29 2.83
C ARG A 173 24.91 25.79 1.54
N ALA A 174 23.77 25.20 1.17
CA ALA A 174 22.86 25.68 0.13
C ALA A 174 21.43 25.26 0.46
N GLU A 175 20.44 26.07 0.08
CA GLU A 175 19.02 25.82 0.32
C GLU A 175 18.27 26.00 -1.01
N HIS A 176 17.51 24.98 -1.43
CA HIS A 176 16.71 25.01 -2.66
C HIS A 176 15.23 24.87 -2.34
N PRO A 177 14.36 25.80 -2.78
CA PRO A 177 12.92 25.64 -2.66
C PRO A 177 12.43 24.51 -3.56
N LEU A 178 11.42 23.78 -3.10
CA LEU A 178 10.72 22.73 -3.85
C LEU A 178 9.21 22.89 -3.59
N THR A 179 8.51 23.51 -4.53
CA THR A 179 7.06 23.71 -4.47
C THR A 179 6.34 22.57 -5.18
N LEU A 180 5.30 22.00 -4.57
CA LEU A 180 4.48 20.94 -5.15
C LEU A 180 3.02 21.39 -5.28
N GLU A 181 2.51 21.50 -6.50
CA GLU A 181 1.10 21.87 -6.76
C GLU A 181 0.10 20.76 -6.42
N ALA A 182 0.57 19.51 -6.42
CA ALA A 182 -0.18 18.30 -6.11
C ALA A 182 0.78 17.29 -5.45
N PRO A 183 0.28 16.39 -4.58
CA PRO A 183 1.11 15.40 -3.92
C PRO A 183 1.95 14.57 -4.90
N ALA A 184 3.12 14.14 -4.43
CA ALA A 184 4.15 13.54 -5.25
C ALA A 184 5.03 12.59 -4.44
N TRP A 185 5.47 11.51 -5.07
CA TRP A 185 6.63 10.77 -4.60
C TRP A 185 7.88 11.34 -5.29
N ILE A 186 8.83 11.84 -4.49
CA ILE A 186 10.06 12.45 -4.96
C ILE A 186 11.26 11.58 -4.56
N ASP A 187 12.05 11.16 -5.53
CA ASP A 187 13.38 10.58 -5.32
C ASP A 187 14.40 11.73 -5.42
N LEU A 188 15.01 12.11 -4.31
CA LEU A 188 16.13 13.05 -4.28
C LEU A 188 17.45 12.29 -4.39
N SER A 189 18.27 12.66 -5.37
CA SER A 189 19.64 12.18 -5.51
C SER A 189 20.63 13.33 -5.49
N LEU A 190 21.71 13.16 -4.71
CA LEU A 190 22.79 14.12 -4.59
C LEU A 190 24.14 13.44 -4.84
N SER A 191 24.94 14.04 -5.70
CA SER A 191 26.33 13.68 -6.00
C SER A 191 27.25 14.88 -5.70
N GLY A 192 28.09 14.79 -4.67
CA GLY A 192 28.95 15.91 -4.21
C GLY A 192 30.21 15.41 -3.50
N ASP A 193 30.96 16.28 -2.83
CA ASP A 193 32.16 15.83 -2.12
C ASP A 193 31.84 14.81 -1.00
N ALA A 194 32.85 14.06 -0.56
CA ALA A 194 32.67 12.92 0.35
C ALA A 194 31.95 13.23 1.69
N ASN A 195 31.89 14.51 2.09
CA ASN A 195 31.29 14.97 3.34
C ASN A 195 29.95 15.71 3.15
N VAL A 196 29.39 15.72 1.94
CA VAL A 196 28.10 16.40 1.70
C VAL A 196 26.95 15.67 2.38
N GLY A 197 26.01 16.42 2.96
CA GLY A 197 24.75 15.95 3.52
C GLY A 197 23.56 16.55 2.79
N LEU A 198 22.44 15.84 2.80
CA LEU A 198 21.19 16.21 2.14
C LEU A 198 20.02 16.04 3.12
N ARG A 199 19.19 17.08 3.27
CA ARG A 199 18.03 17.07 4.17
C ARG A 199 16.82 17.69 3.49
N LEU A 200 15.65 17.08 3.67
CA LEU A 200 14.37 17.57 3.15
C LEU A 200 13.52 18.08 4.32
N VAL A 201 13.07 19.33 4.23
CA VAL A 201 12.34 20.02 5.30
C VAL A 201 11.15 20.80 4.74
N GLY A 202 9.96 20.63 5.29
CA GLY A 202 8.75 21.38 4.91
C GLY A 202 7.48 20.70 5.41
N ASP A 203 6.43 21.47 5.72
CA ASP A 203 5.09 20.97 6.10
C ASP A 203 5.07 19.76 7.08
N GLY A 204 5.91 19.83 8.12
CA GLY A 204 6.05 18.79 9.16
C GLY A 204 7.05 17.68 8.83
N VAL A 205 7.47 17.55 7.57
CA VAL A 205 8.55 16.66 7.12
C VAL A 205 9.91 17.24 7.55
N SER A 206 10.76 16.38 8.09
CA SER A 206 12.19 16.64 8.34
C SER A 206 12.97 15.35 8.22
N GLN A 207 13.34 14.98 6.99
CA GLN A 207 14.01 13.72 6.68
C GLN A 207 15.47 13.95 6.25
N GLN A 208 16.37 13.09 6.73
CA GLN A 208 17.79 13.09 6.38
C GLN A 208 18.06 12.00 5.34
N ALA A 209 18.81 12.33 4.29
CA ALA A 209 19.13 11.37 3.24
C ALA A 209 20.13 10.32 3.73
N SER A 210 20.01 9.10 3.21
CA SER A 210 20.97 8.02 3.43
C SER A 210 22.11 8.11 2.42
N ALA A 211 23.34 7.88 2.87
CA ALA A 211 24.48 7.77 1.96
C ALA A 211 24.61 6.33 1.46
N CYS A 212 24.71 6.16 0.15
CA CYS A 212 24.89 4.86 -0.50
C CYS A 212 26.32 4.66 -1.03
N ALA A 213 27.09 5.75 -1.15
CA ALA A 213 28.54 5.77 -1.30
C ALA A 213 29.10 7.11 -0.77
N PRO A 214 30.42 7.27 -0.56
CA PRO A 214 31.01 8.54 -0.12
C PRO A 214 30.67 9.68 -1.10
N GLY A 215 29.91 10.68 -0.62
CA GLY A 215 29.43 11.81 -1.41
C GLY A 215 28.26 11.50 -2.35
N GLU A 216 27.61 10.34 -2.21
CA GLU A 216 26.37 9.98 -2.90
C GLU A 216 25.25 9.72 -1.88
N LEU A 217 24.18 10.50 -1.95
CA LEU A 217 23.03 10.38 -1.07
C LEU A 217 21.74 10.20 -1.85
N ARG A 218 20.81 9.44 -1.26
CA ARG A 218 19.45 9.19 -1.77
C ARG A 218 18.42 9.42 -0.64
N LEU A 219 17.27 9.97 -0.99
CA LEU A 219 16.13 10.16 -0.12
C LEU A 219 14.86 10.07 -0.96
N ASP A 220 14.03 9.07 -0.66
CA ASP A 220 12.78 8.84 -1.37
C ASP A 220 11.64 9.19 -0.41
N ALA A 221 10.82 10.18 -0.76
CA ALA A 221 9.77 10.69 0.12
C ALA A 221 8.47 10.98 -0.62
N TYR A 222 7.36 10.46 -0.10
CA TYR A 222 6.04 10.96 -0.43
C TYR A 222 5.81 12.30 0.28
N LEU A 223 5.37 13.30 -0.48
CA LEU A 223 5.13 14.68 -0.06
C LEU A 223 3.75 15.12 -0.55
N ASP A 224 3.04 15.88 0.26
CA ASP A 224 1.76 16.47 -0.15
C ASP A 224 1.97 17.73 -1.01
N ALA A 225 0.88 18.36 -1.46
CA ALA A 225 0.97 19.68 -2.07
C ALA A 225 1.39 20.71 -1.02
N GLY A 226 2.48 21.43 -1.26
CA GLY A 226 3.14 22.21 -0.20
C GLY A 226 4.44 22.89 -0.62
N GLU A 227 5.10 23.49 0.35
CA GLU A 227 6.33 24.28 0.19
C GLU A 227 7.47 23.64 0.99
N TYR A 228 8.37 22.97 0.27
CA TYR A 228 9.51 22.26 0.85
C TYR A 228 10.82 22.98 0.56
N ARG A 229 11.86 22.61 1.30
CA ARG A 229 13.25 22.98 1.03
C ARG A 229 14.14 21.76 1.06
N VAL A 230 14.99 21.66 0.05
CA VAL A 230 16.11 20.74 -0.01
C VAL A 230 17.34 21.48 0.47
N GLU A 231 17.82 21.12 1.66
CA GLU A 231 18.97 21.71 2.31
C GLU A 231 20.19 20.81 2.07
N VAL A 232 21.27 21.37 1.51
CA VAL A 232 22.55 20.70 1.25
C VAL A 232 23.62 21.34 2.13
N GLU A 233 24.31 20.56 2.95
CA GLU A 233 25.26 21.08 3.95
C GLU A 233 26.55 20.24 3.98
N ARG A 234 27.69 20.87 4.28
CA ARG A 234 28.96 20.18 4.48
C ARG A 234 29.06 19.65 5.92
N GLY A 235 29.11 18.33 6.07
CA GLY A 235 29.40 17.68 7.35
C GLY A 235 30.89 17.73 7.74
N ASP A 236 31.16 17.64 9.05
CA ASP A 236 32.52 17.46 9.59
C ASP A 236 33.13 16.11 9.18
N THR A 237 32.28 15.09 8.97
CA THR A 237 32.65 13.73 8.57
C THR A 237 31.77 13.24 7.43
N ALA A 238 32.28 12.30 6.63
CA ALA A 238 31.47 11.56 5.66
C ALA A 238 30.26 10.91 6.34
N ALA A 239 29.12 10.92 5.65
CA ALA A 239 27.91 10.24 6.12
C ALA A 239 28.12 8.71 6.16
N GLU A 240 27.53 8.03 7.14
CA GLU A 240 27.61 6.57 7.23
C GLU A 240 26.88 5.92 6.06
N VAL A 241 27.54 4.98 5.38
CA VAL A 241 26.99 4.29 4.21
C VAL A 241 26.00 3.22 4.65
N SER A 242 24.76 3.30 4.16
CA SER A 242 23.67 2.37 4.41
C SER A 242 23.10 1.81 3.10
N GLY A 243 22.63 0.56 3.14
CA GLY A 243 21.83 -0.03 2.06
C GLY A 243 22.59 -0.46 0.81
N GLU A 244 21.91 -0.36 -0.34
CA GLU A 244 22.40 -0.78 -1.65
C GLU A 244 23.45 0.19 -2.22
N ALA A 245 24.41 -0.37 -2.96
CA ALA A 245 25.42 0.42 -3.65
C ALA A 245 24.79 1.23 -4.78
N CYS A 246 25.06 2.53 -4.81
CA CYS A 246 24.61 3.43 -5.86
C CYS A 246 25.78 3.89 -6.74
N GLU A 247 25.52 4.08 -8.03
CA GLU A 247 26.52 4.61 -8.96
C GLU A 247 26.73 6.11 -8.76
N ARG A 248 28.00 6.49 -8.70
CA ARG A 248 28.44 7.88 -8.56
C ARG A 248 28.51 8.55 -9.92
N ARG A 249 27.55 9.44 -10.22
CA ARG A 249 27.44 10.10 -11.54
C ARG A 249 28.35 11.31 -11.72
N MET A 250 28.81 11.93 -10.62
CA MET A 250 29.66 13.12 -10.68
C MET A 250 30.61 13.22 -9.50
N LEU A 251 31.84 13.68 -9.76
CA LEU A 251 32.78 14.16 -8.75
C LEU A 251 32.78 15.69 -8.73
N GLY A 252 32.25 16.31 -7.68
CA GLY A 252 32.35 17.75 -7.45
C GLY A 252 33.47 18.10 -6.48
N THR A 253 34.27 19.12 -6.79
CA THR A 253 35.25 19.69 -5.86
C THR A 253 34.87 21.13 -5.49
N GLY A 254 35.52 21.73 -4.47
CA GLY A 254 35.21 23.10 -4.06
C GLY A 254 33.76 23.32 -3.58
N GLY A 255 33.12 22.30 -3.01
CA GLY A 255 31.72 22.36 -2.59
C GLY A 255 30.70 22.35 -3.73
N ILE A 256 31.10 22.00 -4.96
CA ILE A 256 30.17 21.77 -6.08
C ILE A 256 29.44 20.43 -5.87
N TYR A 257 28.15 20.40 -6.18
CA TYR A 257 27.32 19.19 -6.19
C TYR A 257 26.35 19.18 -7.37
N ARG A 258 25.85 17.99 -7.72
CA ARG A 258 24.69 17.77 -8.58
C ARG A 258 23.54 17.26 -7.71
N LEU A 259 22.42 17.97 -7.72
CA LEU A 259 21.16 17.61 -7.06
C LEU A 259 20.10 17.33 -8.13
N GLU A 260 19.27 16.32 -7.94
CA GLU A 260 18.21 15.94 -8.88
C GLU A 260 17.02 15.38 -8.10
N ALA A 261 15.84 16.01 -8.24
CA ALA A 261 14.56 15.50 -7.76
C ALA A 261 13.82 14.84 -8.92
N LYS A 262 13.60 13.53 -8.87
CA LYS A 262 12.75 12.84 -9.85
C LYS A 262 11.35 12.66 -9.28
N ARG A 263 10.31 12.98 -10.05
CA ARG A 263 8.92 12.70 -9.67
C ARG A 263 8.54 11.30 -10.16
N ASN A 264 8.16 10.42 -9.23
CA ASN A 264 7.61 9.10 -9.55
C ASN A 264 6.08 9.15 -9.69
N ASP A 265 5.51 8.16 -10.39
CA ASP A 265 4.07 7.93 -10.35
C ASP A 265 3.67 7.46 -8.93
N LEU A 266 2.47 7.81 -8.51
CA LEU A 266 1.88 7.37 -7.23
C LEU A 266 1.29 5.95 -7.32
N ALA A 267 1.33 5.32 -8.51
CA ALA A 267 0.66 4.06 -8.82
C ALA A 267 1.40 2.87 -8.24
N ASP A 268 2.68 2.76 -8.56
CA ASP A 268 3.59 1.79 -7.99
C ASP A 268 4.52 2.54 -7.04
N GLY A 269 4.54 2.22 -5.74
CA GLY A 269 5.49 2.91 -4.85
C GLY A 269 5.38 2.69 -3.35
N ARG A 270 6.37 3.23 -2.63
CA ARG A 270 6.43 3.20 -1.16
C ARG A 270 5.81 4.46 -0.56
N ARG A 271 4.60 4.38 -0.01
CA ARG A 271 3.92 5.53 0.64
C ARG A 271 2.89 5.12 1.69
N ASN A 272 2.75 5.96 2.72
CA ASN A 272 1.87 5.77 3.86
C ASN A 272 0.59 6.64 3.82
N ALA A 273 0.40 7.42 2.76
CA ALA A 273 -0.70 8.38 2.62
C ALA A 273 -1.00 8.71 1.15
N GLY A 274 -1.96 9.61 0.95
CA GLY A 274 -2.26 10.24 -0.34
C GLY A 274 -3.46 9.63 -1.08
N PRO A 275 -3.74 10.11 -2.31
CA PRO A 275 -4.87 9.64 -3.11
C PRO A 275 -4.66 8.19 -3.57
N LEU A 276 -5.72 7.40 -3.57
CA LEU A 276 -5.82 6.08 -4.20
C LEU A 276 -6.50 6.22 -5.56
N ARG A 277 -6.04 5.43 -6.54
CA ARG A 277 -6.60 5.35 -7.90
C ARG A 277 -6.74 3.90 -8.34
N ASP A 278 -7.45 3.67 -9.43
CA ASP A 278 -7.56 2.35 -10.03
C ASP A 278 -6.18 1.80 -10.43
N GLY A 279 -5.93 0.54 -10.08
CA GLY A 279 -4.68 -0.17 -10.34
C GLY A 279 -3.51 0.20 -9.43
N ASP A 280 -3.65 1.13 -8.48
CA ASP A 280 -2.57 1.47 -7.53
C ASP A 280 -2.12 0.21 -6.74
N ARG A 281 -0.80 0.04 -6.62
CA ARG A 281 -0.09 -0.99 -5.86
C ARG A 281 0.93 -0.36 -4.93
N ILE A 282 0.48 -0.13 -3.71
CA ILE A 282 1.22 0.63 -2.71
C ILE A 282 1.92 -0.33 -1.77
N THR A 283 3.21 -0.15 -1.53
CA THR A 283 3.87 -0.65 -0.32
C THR A 283 3.85 0.44 0.74
N GLY A 284 3.57 0.13 1.98
CA GLY A 284 3.66 1.08 3.09
C GLY A 284 4.33 0.46 4.31
N SER A 285 4.70 1.30 5.28
CA SER A 285 5.22 0.88 6.58
C SER A 285 4.36 1.47 7.68
N LEU A 286 3.82 0.63 8.56
CA LEU A 286 3.06 1.05 9.73
C LEU A 286 4.02 1.27 10.90
N GLU A 287 4.19 2.53 11.31
CA GLU A 287 5.01 2.91 12.47
C GLU A 287 4.11 3.28 13.67
N SER A 288 4.40 2.68 14.83
CA SER A 288 3.63 2.79 16.08
C SER A 288 2.14 2.43 15.95
N ALA A 289 1.36 2.62 17.02
CA ALA A 289 -0.08 2.33 17.08
C ALA A 289 -0.96 3.40 16.37
N SER A 290 -0.46 4.03 15.31
CA SER A 290 -1.18 4.98 14.47
C SER A 290 -1.64 4.34 13.17
N SER A 291 -2.81 4.72 12.66
CA SER A 291 -3.24 4.35 11.31
C SER A 291 -2.52 5.18 10.24
N ASN A 292 -2.16 4.54 9.14
CA ASN A 292 -1.81 5.21 7.89
C ASN A 292 -3.12 5.55 7.14
N VAL A 293 -3.18 6.71 6.48
CA VAL A 293 -4.44 7.29 6.00
C VAL A 293 -4.31 7.77 4.55
N TYR A 294 -5.14 7.21 3.69
CA TYR A 294 -5.26 7.54 2.28
C TYR A 294 -6.62 8.20 1.99
N THR A 295 -6.72 8.88 0.86
CA THR A 295 -7.98 9.43 0.33
C THR A 295 -8.40 8.68 -0.93
N LEU A 296 -9.70 8.53 -1.14
CA LEU A 296 -10.28 7.84 -2.30
C LEU A 296 -11.47 8.67 -2.79
N ALA A 297 -11.31 9.30 -3.96
CA ALA A 297 -12.37 10.05 -4.61
C ALA A 297 -13.13 9.13 -5.58
N ILE A 298 -14.46 9.17 -5.54
CA ILE A 298 -15.35 8.40 -6.40
C ILE A 298 -16.19 9.40 -7.22
N ASP A 299 -16.03 9.43 -8.53
CA ASP A 299 -16.76 10.37 -9.42
C ASP A 299 -18.12 9.83 -9.89
N GLU A 300 -18.23 8.51 -10.07
CA GLU A 300 -19.43 7.78 -10.47
C GLU A 300 -19.58 6.49 -9.63
N PRO A 301 -20.79 5.92 -9.48
CA PRO A 301 -20.98 4.68 -8.72
C PRO A 301 -19.99 3.61 -9.17
N SER A 302 -19.18 3.10 -8.25
CA SER A 302 -18.01 2.25 -8.57
C SER A 302 -17.97 1.04 -7.66
N SER A 303 -17.79 -0.14 -8.25
CA SER A 303 -17.41 -1.35 -7.53
C SER A 303 -15.93 -1.26 -7.17
N ILE A 304 -15.63 -1.24 -5.88
CA ILE A 304 -14.25 -1.16 -5.38
C ILE A 304 -13.78 -2.51 -4.84
N THR A 305 -12.49 -2.77 -4.98
CA THR A 305 -11.77 -3.80 -4.23
C THR A 305 -10.53 -3.17 -3.62
N LEU A 306 -10.40 -3.26 -2.30
CA LEU A 306 -9.23 -2.85 -1.55
C LEU A 306 -8.67 -4.10 -0.86
N ALA A 307 -7.46 -4.52 -1.21
CA ALA A 307 -6.79 -5.67 -0.62
C ALA A 307 -5.56 -5.20 0.15
N LEU A 308 -5.63 -5.30 1.48
CA LEU A 308 -4.56 -4.95 2.41
C LEU A 308 -3.86 -6.23 2.86
N ARG A 309 -2.53 -6.29 2.76
CA ARG A 309 -1.76 -7.51 2.98
C ARG A 309 -0.52 -7.25 3.82
N SER A 310 -0.24 -8.09 4.81
CA SER A 310 0.96 -7.95 5.66
C SER A 310 1.45 -9.28 6.19
N SER A 311 2.76 -9.52 6.06
CA SER A 311 3.43 -10.63 6.74
C SER A 311 4.00 -10.24 8.11
N ALA A 312 3.79 -8.99 8.54
CA ALA A 312 4.40 -8.39 9.73
C ALA A 312 3.41 -8.14 10.88
N PHE A 313 2.12 -8.00 10.57
CA PHE A 313 1.05 -7.73 11.52
C PHE A 313 -0.31 -8.21 10.98
N ASP A 314 -1.23 -8.54 11.87
CA ASP A 314 -2.64 -8.82 11.57
C ASP A 314 -3.35 -7.54 11.10
N THR A 315 -3.92 -7.53 9.89
CA THR A 315 -4.30 -6.28 9.20
C THR A 315 -5.72 -5.82 9.52
N VAL A 316 -5.93 -4.50 9.53
CA VAL A 316 -7.27 -3.89 9.68
C VAL A 316 -7.41 -2.75 8.69
N LEU A 317 -8.36 -2.90 7.77
CA LEU A 317 -8.73 -1.93 6.76
C LEU A 317 -10.07 -1.25 7.13
N ARG A 318 -10.11 0.09 7.11
CA ARG A 318 -11.35 0.85 7.34
C ARG A 318 -11.59 1.86 6.23
N VAL A 319 -12.83 1.98 5.77
CA VAL A 319 -13.27 3.00 4.80
C VAL A 319 -14.35 3.86 5.43
N VAL A 320 -14.15 5.17 5.47
CA VAL A 320 -15.09 6.15 6.05
C VAL A 320 -15.36 7.27 5.06
N GLY A 321 -16.63 7.48 4.67
CA GLY A 321 -17.02 8.54 3.73
C GLY A 321 -18.49 8.45 3.31
N GLU A 322 -19.12 9.57 2.99
CA GLU A 322 -20.54 9.66 2.56
C GLU A 322 -21.54 8.85 3.40
N GLY A 323 -21.34 8.84 4.73
CA GLY A 323 -22.20 8.09 5.67
C GLY A 323 -21.94 6.58 5.74
N ASN A 324 -20.96 6.07 5.00
CA ASN A 324 -20.47 4.69 5.10
C ASN A 324 -19.36 4.62 6.15
N GLU A 325 -19.39 3.57 6.99
CA GLU A 325 -18.27 3.13 7.80
C GLU A 325 -18.14 1.62 7.63
N LEU A 326 -17.11 1.22 6.88
CA LEU A 326 -16.85 -0.16 6.50
C LEU A 326 -15.54 -0.59 7.15
N VAL A 327 -15.48 -1.79 7.70
CA VAL A 327 -14.31 -2.35 8.37
C VAL A 327 -14.17 -3.80 7.93
N ASP A 328 -12.95 -4.21 7.62
CA ASP A 328 -12.57 -5.57 7.31
C ASP A 328 -11.19 -5.83 7.94
N ASP A 329 -11.04 -6.97 8.61
CA ASP A 329 -9.78 -7.43 9.20
C ASP A 329 -9.30 -8.76 8.59
N ASP A 330 -10.20 -9.73 8.40
CA ASP A 330 -9.86 -11.09 7.93
C ASP A 330 -10.49 -11.53 6.58
N GLY A 331 -11.04 -10.60 5.78
CA GLY A 331 -11.73 -10.91 4.51
C GLY A 331 -10.84 -11.40 3.35
N GLY A 332 -9.52 -11.40 3.52
CA GLY A 332 -8.52 -11.82 2.55
C GLY A 332 -8.05 -13.28 2.72
N ASN A 333 -6.73 -13.50 2.72
CA ASN A 333 -6.12 -14.79 3.04
C ASN A 333 -5.41 -14.70 4.40
N ASP A 334 -5.46 -15.77 5.19
CA ASP A 334 -4.85 -15.84 6.53
C ASP A 334 -5.34 -14.72 7.48
N THR A 335 -4.63 -13.59 7.56
CA THR A 335 -4.96 -12.38 8.36
C THR A 335 -4.85 -11.08 7.54
N ASP A 336 -4.94 -11.20 6.21
CA ASP A 336 -5.04 -10.09 5.26
C ASP A 336 -6.50 -9.59 5.19
N SER A 337 -6.73 -8.29 5.16
CA SER A 337 -8.06 -7.69 4.95
C SER A 337 -8.38 -7.52 3.46
N ARG A 338 -9.63 -7.74 3.06
CA ARG A 338 -10.08 -7.54 1.67
C ARG A 338 -11.53 -7.06 1.58
N LEU A 339 -11.70 -5.75 1.44
CA LEU A 339 -13.00 -5.11 1.31
C LEU A 339 -13.45 -5.07 -0.17
N GLN A 340 -14.63 -5.62 -0.47
CA GLN A 340 -15.34 -5.45 -1.74
C GLN A 340 -16.73 -4.85 -1.52
N THR A 341 -17.03 -3.74 -2.20
CA THR A 341 -18.33 -3.06 -2.09
C THR A 341 -18.60 -2.19 -3.31
N VAL A 342 -19.76 -1.54 -3.37
CA VAL A 342 -20.02 -0.42 -4.30
C VAL A 342 -20.04 0.88 -3.51
N LEU A 343 -19.18 1.82 -3.87
CA LEU A 343 -19.22 3.19 -3.34
C LEU A 343 -19.98 4.12 -4.30
N MET A 344 -20.68 5.08 -3.72
CA MET A 344 -21.38 6.13 -4.46
C MET A 344 -20.43 7.33 -4.66
N PRO A 345 -20.76 8.30 -5.54
CA PRO A 345 -19.91 9.46 -5.74
C PRO A 345 -19.68 10.26 -4.46
N GLY A 346 -18.43 10.61 -4.18
CA GLY A 346 -18.02 11.36 -2.99
C GLY A 346 -16.59 11.08 -2.55
N GLU A 347 -16.25 11.59 -1.37
CA GLU A 347 -14.88 11.54 -0.82
C GLU A 347 -14.79 10.55 0.35
N TYR A 348 -13.85 9.62 0.24
CA TYR A 348 -13.64 8.55 1.22
C TYR A 348 -12.24 8.61 1.81
N ARG A 349 -12.13 8.22 3.08
CA ARG A 349 -10.88 8.06 3.82
C ARG A 349 -10.64 6.58 4.05
N VAL A 350 -9.51 6.07 3.57
CA VAL A 350 -9.11 4.67 3.72
C VAL A 350 -7.99 4.61 4.76
N GLU A 351 -8.24 3.95 5.88
CA GLU A 351 -7.28 3.75 6.95
C GLU A 351 -6.71 2.34 6.92
N VAL A 352 -5.38 2.26 7.05
CA VAL A 352 -4.61 1.04 7.24
C VAL A 352 -4.08 1.02 8.67
N SER A 353 -4.34 -0.06 9.38
CA SER A 353 -3.90 -0.27 10.77
C SER A 353 -3.62 -1.75 11.02
N GLY A 354 -2.97 -2.07 12.14
CA GLY A 354 -2.90 -3.43 12.66
C GLY A 354 -3.97 -3.68 13.72
N TYR A 355 -4.38 -4.93 13.90
CA TYR A 355 -5.30 -5.35 14.96
C TYR A 355 -4.66 -5.21 16.36
N GLY A 356 -3.33 -5.33 16.44
CA GLY A 356 -2.52 -5.11 17.65
C GLY A 356 -1.56 -3.91 17.55
N GLU A 357 -0.60 -3.84 18.47
CA GLU A 357 0.50 -2.84 18.46
C GLU A 357 1.67 -3.21 17.51
N GLU A 358 1.45 -4.22 16.67
CA GLU A 358 2.41 -4.76 15.71
C GLU A 358 2.63 -3.79 14.54
N GLN A 359 3.83 -3.82 13.98
CA GLN A 359 4.35 -2.79 13.07
C GLN A 359 5.17 -3.44 11.97
N GLY A 360 5.24 -2.78 10.82
CA GLY A 360 6.06 -3.21 9.70
C GLY A 360 5.43 -2.93 8.34
N GLU A 361 5.95 -3.62 7.34
CA GLU A 361 5.60 -3.43 5.94
C GLU A 361 4.24 -4.07 5.59
N TYR A 362 3.46 -3.38 4.77
CA TYR A 362 2.24 -3.88 4.15
C TYR A 362 2.19 -3.56 2.65
N ALA A 363 1.32 -4.26 1.92
CA ALA A 363 0.92 -3.93 0.57
C ALA A 363 -0.59 -3.60 0.53
N LEU A 364 -0.97 -2.57 -0.23
CA LEU A 364 -2.35 -2.18 -0.50
C LEU A 364 -2.56 -2.15 -2.02
N ASP A 365 -3.39 -3.05 -2.53
CA ASP A 365 -3.81 -3.09 -3.94
C ASP A 365 -5.22 -2.51 -4.08
N VAL A 366 -5.42 -1.68 -5.10
CA VAL A 366 -6.66 -0.96 -5.35
C VAL A 366 -7.19 -1.31 -6.74
N SER A 367 -8.49 -1.63 -6.83
CA SER A 367 -9.22 -1.85 -8.08
C SER A 367 -10.54 -1.07 -8.02
N LEU A 368 -10.85 -0.30 -9.05
CA LEU A 368 -12.13 0.37 -9.23
C LEU A 368 -12.70 0.07 -10.61
N ASP A 369 -13.88 -0.53 -10.63
CA ASP A 369 -14.67 -0.74 -11.84
C ASP A 369 -15.94 0.10 -11.77
N ALA A 370 -16.31 0.80 -12.86
CA ALA A 370 -17.58 1.51 -12.92
C ALA A 370 -18.76 0.53 -12.72
N PHE A 371 -19.70 0.88 -11.84
CA PHE A 371 -20.85 0.06 -11.52
C PHE A 371 -22.08 0.54 -12.29
N ASP A 372 -22.53 -0.26 -13.25
CA ASP A 372 -23.65 0.04 -14.17
C ASP A 372 -25.01 -0.52 -13.72
N GLY A 373 -25.06 -1.18 -12.56
CA GLY A 373 -26.29 -1.73 -11.99
C GLY A 373 -27.15 -0.70 -11.26
N GLU A 374 -28.38 -1.09 -10.91
CA GLU A 374 -29.26 -0.31 -10.03
C GLU A 374 -29.24 -0.93 -8.62
N LEU A 375 -28.93 -0.10 -7.60
CA LEU A 375 -28.96 -0.49 -6.19
C LEU A 375 -30.15 0.17 -5.49
N HIS A 376 -31.03 -0.65 -4.93
CA HIS A 376 -32.19 -0.20 -4.18
C HIS A 376 -31.97 -0.50 -2.71
N ASN A 377 -31.50 0.46 -1.91
CA ASN A 377 -31.18 0.27 -0.49
C ASN A 377 -32.41 0.46 0.45
N GLY A 378 -33.61 0.21 -0.07
CA GLY A 378 -34.88 0.32 0.65
C GLY A 378 -35.99 0.98 -0.19
N GLY A 379 -37.15 1.21 0.42
CA GLY A 379 -38.30 1.83 -0.22
C GLY A 379 -39.40 0.83 -0.59
N ALA A 380 -40.07 1.03 -1.72
CA ALA A 380 -41.08 0.10 -2.22
C ALA A 380 -40.42 -1.14 -2.85
N LEU A 381 -41.01 -2.31 -2.65
CA LEU A 381 -40.56 -3.60 -3.16
C LEU A 381 -41.73 -4.27 -3.91
N THR A 382 -41.51 -4.62 -5.17
CA THR A 382 -42.43 -5.47 -5.94
C THR A 382 -42.14 -6.93 -5.63
N LEU A 383 -43.15 -7.71 -5.26
CA LEU A 383 -42.99 -9.15 -5.12
C LEU A 383 -42.93 -9.83 -6.50
N GLY A 384 -42.10 -10.87 -6.62
CA GLY A 384 -41.84 -11.58 -7.89
C GLY A 384 -40.65 -11.02 -8.67
N GLU A 385 -39.97 -10.00 -8.14
CA GLU A 385 -38.77 -9.40 -8.73
C GLU A 385 -37.51 -9.73 -7.89
N SER A 386 -36.34 -9.52 -8.50
CA SER A 386 -35.06 -9.53 -7.79
C SER A 386 -34.36 -8.19 -7.97
N LEU A 387 -33.75 -7.68 -6.91
CA LEU A 387 -33.00 -6.44 -6.90
C LEU A 387 -31.62 -6.61 -6.27
N GLY A 388 -30.70 -5.73 -6.64
CA GLY A 388 -29.44 -5.52 -5.93
C GLY A 388 -29.60 -4.45 -4.85
N GLY A 389 -28.86 -4.59 -3.76
CA GLY A 389 -28.71 -3.56 -2.74
C GLY A 389 -27.31 -3.57 -2.15
N ASN A 390 -26.96 -2.52 -1.41
CA ASN A 390 -25.70 -2.41 -0.70
C ASN A 390 -25.96 -2.02 0.76
N LEU A 391 -25.39 -2.77 1.70
CA LEU A 391 -25.53 -2.53 3.14
C LEU A 391 -24.34 -1.70 3.63
N SER A 392 -24.57 -0.42 3.89
CA SER A 392 -23.54 0.63 4.06
C SER A 392 -22.85 0.72 5.44
N GLY A 393 -23.09 -0.22 6.36
CA GLY A 393 -22.48 -0.16 7.69
C GLY A 393 -22.99 -1.23 8.66
N ASN A 394 -22.16 -1.60 9.63
CA ASN A 394 -22.53 -2.55 10.69
C ASN A 394 -23.68 -1.99 11.55
N GLY A 395 -24.74 -2.77 11.74
CA GLY A 395 -25.93 -2.37 12.50
C GLY A 395 -26.85 -1.37 11.80
N VAL A 396 -26.61 -1.08 10.51
CA VAL A 396 -27.57 -0.42 9.62
C VAL A 396 -28.50 -1.49 9.03
N SER A 397 -29.74 -1.13 8.71
CA SER A 397 -30.65 -1.99 7.95
C SER A 397 -31.26 -1.26 6.76
N ASN A 398 -31.39 -1.99 5.65
CA ASN A 398 -32.07 -1.52 4.45
C ASN A 398 -33.54 -1.97 4.52
N THR A 399 -34.46 -1.01 4.71
CA THR A 399 -35.89 -1.27 4.94
C THR A 399 -36.71 -1.15 3.65
N TYR A 400 -37.40 -2.23 3.29
CA TYR A 400 -38.35 -2.32 2.20
C TYR A 400 -39.79 -2.42 2.68
N ARG A 401 -40.74 -2.10 1.79
CA ARG A 401 -42.19 -2.17 2.03
C ARG A 401 -42.90 -2.75 0.81
N PHE A 402 -43.85 -3.66 1.03
CA PHE A 402 -44.65 -4.26 -0.03
C PHE A 402 -46.08 -4.52 0.45
N GLU A 403 -47.03 -4.48 -0.48
CA GLU A 403 -48.44 -4.80 -0.26
C GLU A 403 -48.75 -6.21 -0.78
N VAL A 404 -49.68 -6.89 -0.11
CA VAL A 404 -50.24 -8.18 -0.53
C VAL A 404 -51.75 -7.99 -0.70
N ASP A 405 -52.28 -8.17 -1.91
CA ASP A 405 -53.71 -7.98 -2.20
C ASP A 405 -54.60 -9.16 -1.77
N ALA A 406 -54.05 -10.37 -1.83
CA ALA A 406 -54.75 -11.64 -1.63
C ALA A 406 -53.87 -12.60 -0.82
N VAL A 407 -54.47 -13.57 -0.12
CA VAL A 407 -53.70 -14.58 0.63
C VAL A 407 -52.71 -15.25 -0.31
N SER A 408 -51.42 -15.17 0.01
CA SER A 408 -50.33 -15.56 -0.87
C SER A 408 -49.26 -16.33 -0.10
N GLU A 409 -48.66 -17.34 -0.75
CA GLU A 409 -47.38 -17.89 -0.32
C GLU A 409 -46.27 -16.97 -0.85
N VAL A 410 -45.33 -16.59 0.02
CA VAL A 410 -44.25 -15.65 -0.28
C VAL A 410 -42.92 -16.25 0.17
N GLU A 411 -41.93 -16.14 -0.70
CA GLU A 411 -40.55 -16.55 -0.47
C GLU A 411 -39.64 -15.32 -0.63
N LEU A 412 -38.79 -15.09 0.36
CA LEU A 412 -37.86 -13.96 0.41
C LEU A 412 -36.46 -14.53 0.66
N ALA A 413 -35.60 -14.52 -0.37
CA ALA A 413 -34.24 -15.04 -0.30
C ALA A 413 -33.24 -13.88 -0.37
N LEU A 414 -32.27 -13.85 0.55
CA LEU A 414 -31.23 -12.83 0.62
C LEU A 414 -29.87 -13.50 0.47
N ASP A 415 -29.24 -13.32 -0.70
CA ASP A 415 -27.89 -13.82 -0.95
C ASP A 415 -26.85 -12.71 -0.73
N SER A 416 -25.77 -13.01 0.00
CA SER A 416 -24.56 -12.16 0.08
C SER A 416 -23.29 -12.99 0.12
N GLY A 417 -22.26 -12.53 -0.59
CA GLY A 417 -20.90 -13.07 -0.49
C GLY A 417 -19.94 -12.15 0.28
N ALA A 418 -20.42 -10.99 0.73
CA ALA A 418 -19.61 -9.94 1.38
C ALA A 418 -19.90 -9.81 2.89
N PHE A 419 -21.02 -10.38 3.37
CA PHE A 419 -21.42 -10.34 4.77
C PHE A 419 -22.34 -11.51 5.09
N ASP A 420 -22.53 -11.78 6.38
CA ASP A 420 -23.44 -12.81 6.90
C ASP A 420 -24.87 -12.21 7.00
N PRO A 421 -25.81 -12.55 6.11
CA PRO A 421 -27.09 -11.86 5.97
C PRO A 421 -28.12 -12.21 7.06
N VAL A 422 -29.04 -11.27 7.31
CA VAL A 422 -30.18 -11.47 8.20
C VAL A 422 -31.42 -10.82 7.58
N LEU A 423 -32.52 -11.58 7.47
CA LEU A 423 -33.84 -11.06 7.08
C LEU A 423 -34.75 -10.91 8.30
N ARG A 424 -35.53 -9.81 8.33
CA ARG A 424 -36.66 -9.65 9.27
C ARG A 424 -37.92 -9.19 8.57
N LEU A 425 -39.00 -9.95 8.69
CA LEU A 425 -40.31 -9.64 8.12
C LEU A 425 -41.32 -9.24 9.20
N TYR A 426 -41.97 -8.10 9.01
CA TYR A 426 -42.97 -7.52 9.89
C TYR A 426 -44.26 -7.20 9.14
N GLY A 427 -45.43 -7.47 9.74
CA GLY A 427 -46.72 -7.01 9.22
C GLY A 427 -47.90 -7.87 9.68
N ASN A 428 -49.10 -7.29 9.77
CA ASN A 428 -50.32 -8.02 10.16
C ASN A 428 -50.20 -8.90 11.45
N GLY A 429 -49.33 -8.49 12.39
CA GLY A 429 -49.08 -9.23 13.64
C GLY A 429 -48.06 -10.38 13.54
N ILE A 430 -47.39 -10.54 12.40
CA ILE A 430 -46.21 -11.42 12.27
C ILE A 430 -44.92 -10.64 12.53
N GLU A 431 -43.97 -11.33 13.16
CA GLU A 431 -42.55 -10.99 13.21
C GLU A 431 -41.81 -12.29 12.93
N LEU A 432 -41.09 -12.35 11.81
CA LEU A 432 -40.25 -13.49 11.41
C LEU A 432 -38.82 -13.00 11.24
N ARG A 433 -37.86 -13.84 11.62
CA ARG A 433 -36.43 -13.63 11.37
C ARG A 433 -35.86 -14.92 10.82
N ASP A 434 -34.95 -14.79 9.85
CA ASP A 434 -34.10 -15.87 9.37
C ASP A 434 -32.70 -15.31 9.10
N ASP A 435 -31.67 -16.12 9.36
CA ASP A 435 -30.28 -15.81 9.07
C ASP A 435 -29.62 -16.86 8.16
N ASP A 436 -29.79 -18.17 8.43
CA ASP A 436 -29.07 -19.25 7.76
C ASP A 436 -29.94 -20.21 6.90
N GLY A 437 -31.25 -19.97 6.78
CA GLY A 437 -32.20 -20.88 6.12
C GLY A 437 -32.05 -21.06 4.60
N GLY A 438 -31.27 -20.20 3.94
CA GLY A 438 -31.00 -20.22 2.49
C GLY A 438 -29.78 -21.05 2.06
N GLY A 439 -28.98 -21.55 3.01
CA GLY A 439 -27.73 -22.27 2.72
C GLY A 439 -26.54 -21.35 2.42
N ASP A 440 -25.31 -21.85 2.62
CA ASP A 440 -24.07 -21.05 2.56
C ASP A 440 -24.11 -19.78 3.46
N ARG A 441 -24.84 -19.87 4.60
CA ARG A 441 -25.18 -18.76 5.53
C ARG A 441 -26.13 -17.69 4.96
N ASN A 442 -26.76 -17.92 3.81
CA ASN A 442 -27.76 -17.01 3.27
C ASN A 442 -29.11 -17.17 3.98
N SER A 443 -29.96 -16.14 3.97
CA SER A 443 -31.26 -16.15 4.66
C SER A 443 -32.42 -16.45 3.71
N LEU A 444 -33.44 -17.19 4.19
CA LEU A 444 -34.64 -17.56 3.44
C LEU A 444 -35.90 -17.56 4.32
N ILE A 445 -36.82 -16.62 4.06
CA ILE A 445 -38.14 -16.61 4.69
C ILE A 445 -39.20 -17.12 3.71
N THR A 446 -39.74 -18.32 3.96
CA THR A 446 -40.92 -18.87 3.26
C THR A 446 -42.13 -18.85 4.20
N THR A 447 -43.21 -18.15 3.81
CA THR A 447 -44.40 -18.00 4.66
C THR A 447 -45.69 -17.75 3.87
N VAL A 448 -46.85 -17.76 4.54
CA VAL A 448 -48.15 -17.41 3.95
C VAL A 448 -48.67 -16.13 4.58
N LEU A 449 -48.79 -15.10 3.76
CA LEU A 449 -49.21 -13.75 4.14
C LEU A 449 -50.71 -13.54 3.90
N GLN A 450 -51.33 -12.74 4.76
CA GLN A 450 -52.70 -12.25 4.60
C GLN A 450 -52.67 -10.90 3.88
N PRO A 451 -53.79 -10.44 3.30
CA PRO A 451 -53.81 -9.13 2.64
C PRO A 451 -53.38 -7.99 3.56
N GLY A 452 -52.57 -7.06 3.05
CA GLY A 452 -52.11 -5.87 3.75
C GLY A 452 -50.63 -5.52 3.54
N GLU A 453 -50.17 -4.56 4.33
CA GLU A 453 -48.84 -3.96 4.26
C GLU A 453 -47.79 -4.73 5.09
N TYR A 454 -46.63 -4.95 4.48
CA TYR A 454 -45.49 -5.62 5.10
C TYR A 454 -44.22 -4.78 5.00
N ARG A 455 -43.32 -4.97 5.97
CA ARG A 455 -41.98 -4.39 6.03
C ARG A 455 -40.95 -5.50 6.10
N LEU A 456 -39.96 -5.45 5.22
CA LEU A 456 -38.80 -6.33 5.22
C LEU A 456 -37.56 -5.51 5.54
N ASP A 457 -36.85 -5.83 6.61
CA ASP A 457 -35.54 -5.26 6.89
C ASP A 457 -34.45 -6.26 6.47
N VAL A 458 -33.46 -5.77 5.73
CA VAL A 458 -32.20 -6.47 5.42
C VAL A 458 -31.13 -5.97 6.39
N GLU A 459 -30.55 -6.88 7.15
CA GLU A 459 -29.52 -6.66 8.17
C GLU A 459 -28.28 -7.54 7.87
N SER A 460 -27.17 -7.29 8.57
CA SER A 460 -26.04 -8.24 8.66
C SER A 460 -25.83 -8.70 10.10
N TYR A 461 -25.38 -9.94 10.28
CA TYR A 461 -24.86 -10.45 11.54
C TYR A 461 -23.41 -9.96 11.76
N SER A 462 -22.61 -10.00 10.68
CA SER A 462 -21.27 -9.42 10.60
C SER A 462 -20.91 -9.09 9.15
N GLY A 463 -20.15 -8.01 8.94
CA GLY A 463 -19.73 -7.56 7.62
C GLY A 463 -20.72 -6.59 6.95
N THR A 464 -20.31 -6.07 5.79
CA THR A 464 -21.05 -5.06 5.00
C THR A 464 -20.84 -5.31 3.51
N GLY A 465 -21.62 -4.65 2.63
CA GLY A 465 -21.42 -4.75 1.18
C GLY A 465 -22.67 -5.13 0.39
N THR A 466 -22.47 -5.58 -0.84
CA THR A 466 -23.56 -5.84 -1.79
C THR A 466 -24.28 -7.16 -1.53
N TYR A 467 -25.58 -7.15 -1.74
CA TYR A 467 -26.45 -8.32 -1.65
C TYR A 467 -27.44 -8.38 -2.81
N ARG A 468 -28.06 -9.54 -2.97
CA ARG A 468 -29.19 -9.75 -3.89
C ARG A 468 -30.40 -10.22 -3.08
N LEU A 469 -31.50 -9.47 -3.20
CA LEU A 469 -32.79 -9.89 -2.71
C LEU A 469 -33.55 -10.53 -3.88
N ARG A 470 -34.07 -11.75 -3.70
CA ARG A 470 -35.06 -12.37 -4.60
C ARG A 470 -36.37 -12.49 -3.85
N THR A 471 -37.47 -12.18 -4.53
CA THR A 471 -38.81 -12.35 -3.99
C THR A 471 -39.65 -13.19 -4.93
N GLU A 472 -40.39 -14.15 -4.38
CA GLU A 472 -41.44 -14.85 -5.11
C GLU A 472 -42.78 -14.70 -4.39
N GLN A 473 -43.85 -14.56 -5.16
CA GLN A 473 -45.22 -14.60 -4.68
C GLN A 473 -46.02 -15.59 -5.51
N ARG A 474 -46.73 -16.48 -4.82
CA ARG A 474 -47.61 -17.50 -5.42
C ARG A 474 -48.99 -17.40 -4.77
N ALA A 475 -50.04 -17.61 -5.54
CA ALA A 475 -51.39 -17.63 -5.01
C ALA A 475 -51.53 -18.75 -3.98
N PHE A 476 -52.18 -18.47 -2.84
CA PHE A 476 -52.36 -19.49 -1.80
C PHE A 476 -53.42 -20.53 -2.21
N GLU A 477 -52.96 -21.65 -2.78
CA GLU A 477 -53.79 -22.80 -3.12
C GLU A 477 -53.77 -23.84 -1.98
N GLY A 478 -54.55 -23.58 -0.93
CA GLY A 478 -54.65 -24.50 0.21
C GLY A 478 -55.60 -24.05 1.30
N ARG A 479 -55.50 -24.68 2.47
CA ARG A 479 -56.20 -24.27 3.70
C ARG A 479 -55.24 -24.14 4.88
N ILE A 480 -55.47 -23.18 5.77
CA ILE A 480 -54.72 -23.06 7.02
C ILE A 480 -55.45 -23.87 8.10
N GLY A 481 -54.74 -24.71 8.85
CA GLY A 481 -55.30 -25.41 10.00
C GLY A 481 -54.40 -26.49 10.57
N ASN A 482 -54.40 -26.60 11.91
CA ASN A 482 -53.53 -27.53 12.66
C ASN A 482 -54.09 -28.96 12.76
N GLY A 483 -55.04 -29.32 11.88
CA GLY A 483 -55.66 -30.64 11.84
C GLY A 483 -56.91 -30.69 10.96
N GLY A 484 -57.71 -31.72 11.20
CA GLY A 484 -59.00 -31.95 10.53
C GLY A 484 -58.94 -32.96 9.39
N GLU A 485 -60.06 -33.12 8.69
CA GLU A 485 -60.18 -34.05 7.55
C GLU A 485 -59.41 -33.52 6.32
N VAL A 486 -58.74 -34.41 5.59
CA VAL A 486 -57.99 -34.10 4.35
C VAL A 486 -58.31 -35.13 3.28
N ALA A 487 -58.27 -34.71 2.02
CA ALA A 487 -58.42 -35.56 0.84
C ALA A 487 -57.18 -35.48 -0.07
N PRO A 488 -56.96 -36.46 -0.97
CA PRO A 488 -55.96 -36.36 -2.02
C PRO A 488 -56.23 -35.16 -2.93
N GLY A 489 -55.18 -34.38 -3.21
CA GLY A 489 -55.22 -33.09 -3.88
C GLY A 489 -55.21 -31.87 -2.94
N GLU A 490 -55.35 -32.04 -1.61
CA GLU A 490 -55.25 -30.92 -0.67
C GLU A 490 -53.80 -30.55 -0.32
N VAL A 491 -53.58 -29.25 -0.14
CA VAL A 491 -52.42 -28.68 0.55
C VAL A 491 -52.90 -27.92 1.79
N ILE A 492 -52.29 -28.22 2.94
CA ILE A 492 -52.67 -27.71 4.25
C ILE A 492 -51.45 -27.09 4.92
N TYR A 493 -51.62 -25.89 5.49
CA TYR A 493 -50.57 -25.21 6.24
C TYR A 493 -50.94 -25.21 7.72
N GLY A 494 -50.18 -25.96 8.53
CA GLY A 494 -50.34 -26.03 9.98
C GLY A 494 -49.25 -25.26 10.71
N GLN A 495 -49.60 -24.65 11.85
CA GLN A 495 -48.63 -24.06 12.76
C GLN A 495 -48.25 -25.10 13.82
N LEU A 496 -47.07 -25.72 13.66
CA LEU A 496 -46.49 -26.59 14.67
C LEU A 496 -46.02 -25.74 15.86
N SER A 497 -46.12 -26.28 17.07
CA SER A 497 -45.59 -25.67 18.30
C SER A 497 -44.64 -26.64 19.00
N PRO A 498 -43.67 -26.18 19.81
CA PRO A 498 -42.64 -27.04 20.37
C PRO A 498 -43.20 -28.24 21.13
N GLY A 499 -42.76 -29.45 20.79
CA GLY A 499 -43.21 -30.69 21.44
C GLY A 499 -44.70 -31.02 21.25
N ARG A 500 -45.32 -30.48 20.20
CA ARG A 500 -46.68 -30.82 19.75
C ARG A 500 -46.61 -31.51 18.38
N SER A 501 -47.76 -31.97 17.91
CA SER A 501 -47.95 -32.50 16.56
C SER A 501 -49.24 -31.95 15.95
N LEU A 502 -49.30 -31.98 14.62
CA LEU A 502 -50.46 -31.65 13.81
C LEU A 502 -51.14 -32.96 13.41
N THR A 503 -52.44 -33.11 13.64
CA THR A 503 -53.15 -34.38 13.40
C THR A 503 -54.25 -34.20 12.37
N TYR A 504 -54.07 -34.84 11.22
CA TYR A 504 -55.00 -34.83 10.09
C TYR A 504 -55.64 -36.20 9.89
N ARG A 505 -56.81 -36.21 9.26
CA ARG A 505 -57.57 -37.43 8.96
C ARG A 505 -57.75 -37.57 7.46
N LEU A 506 -56.95 -38.42 6.83
CA LEU A 506 -57.08 -38.73 5.41
C LEU A 506 -58.26 -39.67 5.20
N VAL A 507 -59.21 -39.27 4.34
CA VAL A 507 -60.36 -40.10 3.95
C VAL A 507 -60.23 -40.48 2.48
N LEU A 508 -60.31 -41.79 2.20
CA LEU A 508 -60.21 -42.37 0.86
C LEU A 508 -61.50 -43.13 0.51
N GLU A 509 -62.20 -42.70 -0.54
CA GLU A 509 -63.39 -43.40 -1.05
C GLU A 509 -63.05 -44.59 -1.97
N ALA A 510 -61.84 -44.60 -2.53
CA ALA A 510 -61.35 -45.63 -3.45
C ALA A 510 -59.86 -45.88 -3.19
N ALA A 511 -59.40 -47.12 -3.45
CA ALA A 511 -58.00 -47.49 -3.29
C ALA A 511 -57.12 -46.74 -4.30
N ARG A 512 -55.95 -46.25 -3.85
CA ARG A 512 -54.98 -45.53 -4.69
C ARG A 512 -53.61 -45.46 -4.03
N ASP A 513 -52.59 -45.16 -4.83
CA ASP A 513 -51.33 -44.63 -4.32
C ASP A 513 -51.53 -43.19 -3.80
N VAL A 514 -50.93 -42.88 -2.65
CA VAL A 514 -50.94 -41.56 -2.01
C VAL A 514 -49.51 -41.18 -1.69
N VAL A 515 -49.15 -39.92 -1.96
CA VAL A 515 -47.85 -39.32 -1.62
C VAL A 515 -48.11 -38.20 -0.63
N ILE A 516 -47.71 -38.39 0.62
CA ILE A 516 -47.84 -37.42 1.70
C ILE A 516 -46.48 -36.74 1.85
N GLU A 517 -46.42 -35.43 1.71
CA GLU A 517 -45.19 -34.63 1.86
C GLU A 517 -45.38 -33.57 2.93
N SER A 518 -44.44 -33.46 3.87
CA SER A 518 -44.33 -32.31 4.77
C SER A 518 -43.04 -31.54 4.52
N THR A 519 -43.14 -30.22 4.42
CA THR A 519 -41.99 -29.33 4.20
C THR A 519 -42.09 -28.10 5.09
N SER A 520 -40.95 -27.61 5.59
CA SER A 520 -40.82 -26.36 6.33
C SER A 520 -39.40 -25.82 6.20
N GLY A 521 -39.24 -24.49 6.28
CA GLY A 521 -37.91 -23.87 6.38
C GLY A 521 -37.33 -23.91 7.79
N SER A 522 -38.17 -24.04 8.84
CA SER A 522 -37.73 -23.96 10.25
C SER A 522 -38.03 -25.22 11.08
N VAL A 523 -38.63 -26.25 10.47
CA VAL A 523 -39.00 -27.50 11.14
C VAL A 523 -38.45 -28.67 10.36
N ASP A 524 -37.61 -29.45 11.02
CA ASP A 524 -37.25 -30.81 10.59
C ASP A 524 -38.45 -31.73 10.83
N THR A 525 -39.14 -32.11 9.76
CA THR A 525 -40.50 -32.70 9.85
C THR A 525 -40.47 -34.21 9.91
N VAL A 526 -41.29 -34.80 10.79
CA VAL A 526 -41.52 -36.24 10.87
C VAL A 526 -42.98 -36.55 10.54
N LEU A 527 -43.22 -37.42 9.57
CA LEU A 527 -44.53 -37.95 9.20
C LEU A 527 -44.77 -39.32 9.85
N ASP A 528 -45.97 -39.52 10.41
CA ASP A 528 -46.49 -40.82 10.83
C ASP A 528 -47.89 -41.04 10.23
N LEU A 529 -48.10 -42.20 9.60
CA LEU A 529 -49.33 -42.59 8.90
C LEU A 529 -49.88 -43.89 9.51
N ARG A 530 -51.06 -43.80 10.13
CA ARG A 530 -51.71 -44.93 10.81
C ARG A 530 -53.14 -45.16 10.33
N GLY A 531 -53.58 -46.42 10.27
CA GLY A 531 -54.98 -46.77 10.00
C GLY A 531 -55.12 -47.99 9.11
N ASN A 532 -56.24 -48.73 9.23
CA ASN A 532 -56.53 -49.92 8.42
C ASN A 532 -55.39 -50.98 8.36
N GLY A 533 -54.54 -51.06 9.38
CA GLY A 533 -53.38 -51.97 9.43
C GLY A 533 -52.08 -51.39 8.85
N VAL A 534 -52.10 -50.16 8.33
CA VAL A 534 -50.92 -49.35 8.01
C VAL A 534 -50.41 -48.67 9.28
N ASN A 535 -49.09 -48.66 9.43
CA ASN A 535 -48.35 -47.93 10.45
C ASN A 535 -46.94 -47.67 9.91
N GLU A 536 -46.77 -46.54 9.23
CA GLU A 536 -45.54 -46.14 8.56
C GLU A 536 -45.08 -44.79 9.11
N GLN A 537 -43.78 -44.61 9.29
CA GLN A 537 -43.18 -43.35 9.71
C GLN A 537 -42.00 -43.05 8.80
N ASN A 538 -41.83 -41.79 8.45
CA ASN A 538 -40.62 -41.30 7.79
C ASN A 538 -40.27 -39.91 8.32
N ASP A 539 -38.98 -39.68 8.55
CA ASP A 539 -38.37 -38.42 8.97
C ASP A 539 -37.50 -37.76 7.86
N ASP A 540 -37.28 -38.41 6.71
CA ASP A 540 -36.48 -37.83 5.62
C ASP A 540 -37.09 -37.93 4.20
N ALA A 541 -36.66 -37.01 3.33
CA ALA A 541 -36.84 -37.08 1.88
C ALA A 541 -35.74 -36.25 1.20
N GLY A 542 -34.81 -36.94 0.51
CA GLY A 542 -33.56 -36.34 0.01
C GLY A 542 -33.68 -35.21 -1.04
N ASP A 543 -34.88 -34.94 -1.55
CA ASP A 543 -35.23 -33.84 -2.45
C ASP A 543 -36.04 -32.71 -1.78
N LEU A 544 -36.36 -32.83 -0.47
CA LEU A 544 -37.19 -31.88 0.28
C LEU A 544 -36.44 -31.19 1.44
N GLY A 545 -35.11 -31.32 1.54
CA GLY A 545 -34.32 -30.77 2.64
C GLY A 545 -34.64 -31.47 3.96
N TYR A 546 -35.06 -30.72 4.98
CA TYR A 546 -35.60 -31.25 6.25
C TYR A 546 -37.09 -31.66 6.15
N GLY A 547 -37.57 -31.91 4.93
CA GLY A 547 -38.91 -32.38 4.64
C GLY A 547 -39.01 -33.91 4.66
N SER A 548 -40.22 -34.40 4.93
CA SER A 548 -40.55 -35.82 5.00
C SER A 548 -41.50 -36.25 3.88
N ARG A 549 -41.38 -37.50 3.41
CA ARG A 549 -42.30 -38.08 2.42
C ARG A 549 -42.72 -39.51 2.77
N ILE A 550 -44.03 -39.79 2.77
CA ILE A 550 -44.57 -41.17 2.77
C ILE A 550 -45.28 -41.43 1.44
N HIS A 551 -44.84 -42.44 0.70
CA HIS A 551 -45.53 -42.92 -0.52
C HIS A 551 -46.11 -44.31 -0.26
N ARG A 552 -47.43 -44.48 -0.40
CA ARG A 552 -48.09 -45.76 -0.13
C ARG A 552 -49.38 -45.97 -0.92
N TYR A 553 -49.58 -47.20 -1.40
CA TYR A 553 -50.88 -47.70 -1.83
C TYR A 553 -51.78 -47.94 -0.60
N LEU A 554 -52.94 -47.28 -0.58
CA LEU A 554 -53.91 -47.33 0.51
C LEU A 554 -55.28 -47.82 -0.01
N GLU A 555 -55.95 -48.64 0.78
CA GLU A 555 -57.32 -49.12 0.54
C GLU A 555 -58.36 -48.07 0.99
N PRO A 556 -59.65 -48.18 0.61
CA PRO A 556 -60.67 -47.23 1.03
C PRO A 556 -60.84 -47.23 2.56
N GLY A 557 -61.01 -46.05 3.14
CA GLY A 557 -61.24 -45.88 4.57
C GLY A 557 -60.62 -44.61 5.13
N THR A 558 -60.16 -44.68 6.38
CA THR A 558 -59.73 -43.52 7.14
C THR A 558 -58.37 -43.77 7.78
N TYR A 559 -57.46 -42.84 7.55
CA TYR A 559 -56.09 -42.86 8.05
C TYR A 559 -55.83 -41.59 8.87
N GLU A 560 -55.00 -41.71 9.89
CA GLU A 560 -54.48 -40.61 10.70
C GLU A 560 -53.09 -40.26 10.18
N ILE A 561 -52.86 -38.99 9.90
CA ILE A 561 -51.55 -38.42 9.55
C ILE A 561 -51.15 -37.54 10.73
N GLU A 562 -50.07 -37.89 11.40
CA GLU A 562 -49.46 -37.06 12.43
C GLU A 562 -48.17 -36.43 11.86
N VAL A 563 -48.07 -35.10 11.92
CA VAL A 563 -46.87 -34.36 11.56
C VAL A 563 -46.27 -33.77 12.82
N SER A 564 -45.04 -34.15 13.15
CA SER A 564 -44.30 -33.61 14.30
C SER A 564 -42.97 -33.02 13.83
N GLY A 565 -42.27 -32.36 14.76
CA GLY A 565 -40.92 -31.85 14.52
C GLY A 565 -39.89 -32.74 15.20
N TYR A 566 -38.76 -33.01 14.55
CA TYR A 566 -37.62 -33.65 15.19
C TYR A 566 -37.07 -32.70 16.28
N GLY A 567 -36.96 -33.22 17.50
CA GLY A 567 -36.58 -32.42 18.67
C GLY A 567 -37.71 -31.50 19.17
N SER A 568 -37.41 -30.20 19.28
CA SER A 568 -38.32 -29.18 19.81
C SER A 568 -38.54 -28.01 18.84
N SER A 569 -38.40 -28.26 17.55
CA SER A 569 -38.63 -27.31 16.47
C SER A 569 -40.09 -26.83 16.43
N ASP A 570 -40.28 -25.60 15.94
CA ASP A 570 -41.58 -25.01 15.71
C ASP A 570 -41.58 -24.09 14.49
N GLY A 571 -42.78 -23.80 13.99
CA GLY A 571 -42.93 -23.06 12.74
C GLY A 571 -44.11 -23.52 11.92
N ARG A 572 -44.15 -23.06 10.67
CA ARG A 572 -45.20 -23.42 9.72
C ARG A 572 -44.77 -24.64 8.92
N VAL A 573 -45.62 -25.66 8.91
CA VAL A 573 -45.42 -26.86 8.12
C VAL A 573 -46.48 -26.89 7.01
N ARG A 574 -46.01 -27.05 5.77
CA ARG A 574 -46.83 -27.31 4.59
C ARG A 574 -46.97 -28.82 4.45
N LEU A 575 -48.19 -29.33 4.49
CA LEU A 575 -48.55 -30.73 4.25
C LEU A 575 -49.28 -30.83 2.90
N ALA A 576 -48.73 -31.58 1.95
CA ALA A 576 -49.36 -31.85 0.66
C ALA A 576 -49.75 -33.33 0.55
N ILE A 577 -50.97 -33.60 0.08
CA ILE A 577 -51.48 -34.96 -0.16
C ILE A 577 -51.61 -35.19 -1.66
N GLY A 578 -50.56 -35.67 -2.32
CA GLY A 578 -50.65 -36.20 -3.68
C GLY A 578 -51.42 -37.53 -3.72
N GLY A 579 -52.04 -37.87 -4.86
CA GLY A 579 -52.72 -39.14 -5.08
C GLY A 579 -53.31 -39.28 -6.48
#